data_AF-A0A550GGY4-F1
#
_entry.id   AF-A0A550GGY4-F1
#
_cell.length_a   1.000
_cell.length_b   1.000
_cell.length_c   1.000
_cell.angle_alpha   90.00
_cell.angle_beta   90.00
_cell.angle_gamma   90.00
#
_symmetry.space_group_name_H-M   'P 1'
#
loop_
_entity.id
_entity.type
_entity.pdbx_description
1 polymer ?
#
loop_
_entity_poly.entity_id
_entity_poly.type
_entity_poly.pdbx_seq_one_letter_code
_entity_poly.pdbx_strand_id
1 'polypeptide(L)'
;MHLKAALFFSLVFALLGSVSTETFAGDGKLLRGQKWRRFSLAEKKADFYVAPNGNDSWSGRLTAPNPDQSDGPFATIKRAQDAVRKLKSRIYLPKGKPVEKRWIGSPHKYGTGKDILVLVRGGYYLLDEPICFTAADGGERIETNLPSGAFEYHKLKDHYVTYAAYPGETPIISGGKRIKDWIYTKGIWTTHITKIKIQHLVANGKTLTLARFPNDGFFTPPKFSRSAQELFFRKDELQQWTDMENNRVIMLLRWHTGINSFSRIDETTQTAYLK
;
A
#
# COMPACT_ATOMS: atom_id res chain seq x y z
N MET A 1 20.08 -29.22 -76.18
CA MET A 1 19.36 -30.34 -75.54
C MET A 1 19.73 -30.35 -74.05
N HIS A 2 18.72 -30.38 -73.20
CA HIS A 2 18.70 -30.12 -71.76
C HIS A 2 19.86 -30.67 -70.92
N LEU A 3 20.37 -29.87 -69.98
CA LEU A 3 20.75 -30.35 -68.65
C LEU A 3 20.64 -29.22 -67.62
N LYS A 4 20.23 -29.61 -66.41
CA LYS A 4 19.41 -28.86 -65.46
C LYS A 4 20.20 -27.95 -64.53
N ALA A 5 19.58 -26.85 -64.15
CA ALA A 5 19.99 -25.97 -63.05
C ALA A 5 20.02 -26.73 -61.71
N ALA A 6 21.08 -26.51 -60.94
CA ALA A 6 21.14 -26.86 -59.53
C ALA A 6 21.28 -25.57 -58.71
N LEU A 7 20.16 -25.09 -58.17
CA LEU A 7 20.14 -24.06 -57.13
C LEU A 7 20.55 -24.73 -55.81
N PHE A 8 21.68 -24.34 -55.24
CA PHE A 8 22.02 -24.65 -53.85
C PHE A 8 21.25 -23.71 -52.92
N PHE A 9 20.16 -24.20 -52.33
CA PHE A 9 19.49 -23.51 -51.22
C PHE A 9 20.26 -23.81 -49.93
N SER A 10 21.01 -22.83 -49.42
CA SER A 10 21.57 -22.91 -48.06
C SER A 10 20.46 -22.53 -47.08
N LEU A 11 19.89 -23.54 -46.40
CA LEU A 11 18.87 -23.36 -45.38
C LEU A 11 19.56 -23.06 -44.04
N VAL A 12 19.70 -21.77 -43.70
CA VAL A 12 20.15 -21.35 -42.37
C VAL A 12 19.00 -21.54 -41.39
N PHE A 13 19.01 -22.64 -40.63
CA PHE A 13 18.14 -22.82 -39.47
C PHE A 13 18.67 -21.93 -38.33
N ALA A 14 18.11 -20.73 -38.18
CA ALA A 14 18.29 -19.95 -36.98
C ALA A 14 17.46 -20.60 -35.85
N LEU A 15 18.12 -21.38 -34.98
CA LEU A 15 17.55 -21.76 -33.69
C LEU A 15 17.35 -20.47 -32.88
N LEU A 16 16.15 -19.91 -32.94
CA LEU A 16 15.66 -18.97 -31.94
C LEU A 16 15.45 -19.76 -30.66
N GLY A 17 16.54 -19.93 -29.89
CA GLY A 17 16.45 -20.33 -28.50
C GLY A 17 15.59 -19.31 -27.79
N SER A 18 14.39 -19.70 -27.37
CA SER A 18 13.61 -18.97 -26.40
C SER A 18 14.47 -18.86 -25.15
N VAL A 19 15.10 -17.69 -24.95
CA VAL A 19 15.69 -17.34 -23.67
C VAL A 19 14.52 -17.19 -22.72
N SER A 20 14.16 -18.27 -22.04
CA SER A 20 13.35 -18.22 -20.84
C SER A 20 14.15 -17.36 -19.87
N THR A 21 13.82 -16.07 -19.77
CA THR A 21 14.27 -15.25 -18.65
C THR A 21 13.58 -15.83 -17.43
N GLU A 22 14.14 -16.87 -16.84
CA GLU A 22 13.79 -17.29 -15.50
C GLU A 22 14.10 -16.09 -14.60
N THR A 23 13.07 -15.30 -14.31
CA THR A 23 13.12 -14.36 -13.19
C THR A 23 13.15 -15.20 -11.93
N PHE A 24 14.34 -15.69 -11.59
CA PHE A 24 14.61 -16.35 -10.34
C PHE A 24 14.21 -15.41 -9.20
N ALA A 25 13.04 -15.67 -8.63
CA ALA A 25 12.44 -14.91 -7.55
C ALA A 25 13.36 -14.92 -6.32
N GLY A 26 13.81 -13.74 -5.87
CA GLY A 26 14.48 -13.58 -4.59
C GLY A 26 13.47 -13.31 -3.47
N ASP A 27 13.87 -13.53 -2.23
CA ASP A 27 13.07 -13.19 -1.03
C ASP A 27 13.14 -11.70 -0.66
N GLY A 28 13.71 -10.87 -1.54
CA GLY A 28 13.80 -9.41 -1.39
C GLY A 28 14.84 -8.92 -0.39
N LYS A 29 15.60 -9.83 0.26
CA LYS A 29 16.54 -9.45 1.31
C LYS A 29 17.78 -8.78 0.74
N LEU A 30 18.27 -7.78 1.48
CA LEU A 30 19.54 -7.13 1.23
C LEU A 30 20.59 -7.75 2.16
N LEU A 31 21.29 -8.78 1.67
CA LEU A 31 22.33 -9.47 2.42
C LEU A 31 23.72 -9.05 1.94
N ARG A 32 24.64 -8.85 2.89
CA ARG A 32 26.03 -8.49 2.58
C ARG A 32 26.68 -9.60 1.74
N GLY A 33 27.33 -9.22 0.63
CA GLY A 33 27.98 -10.17 -0.27
C GLY A 33 27.05 -10.92 -1.23
N GLN A 34 25.74 -10.63 -1.21
CA GLN A 34 24.78 -11.15 -2.20
C GLN A 34 24.28 -10.04 -3.11
N LYS A 35 24.11 -10.34 -4.40
CA LYS A 35 23.46 -9.42 -5.34
C LYS A 35 22.00 -9.28 -4.91
N TRP A 36 21.55 -8.06 -4.65
CA TRP A 36 20.15 -7.79 -4.32
C TRP A 36 19.23 -8.31 -5.43
N ARG A 37 18.10 -8.91 -5.03
CA ARG A 37 17.09 -9.43 -5.94
C ARG A 37 15.73 -8.89 -5.54
N ARG A 38 14.91 -8.56 -6.53
CA ARG A 38 13.53 -8.13 -6.31
C ARG A 38 12.74 -9.26 -5.65
N PHE A 39 11.96 -8.92 -4.62
CA PHE A 39 10.96 -9.80 -4.05
C PHE A 39 9.97 -10.23 -5.14
N SER A 40 9.77 -11.54 -5.31
CA SER A 40 8.78 -12.07 -6.25
C SER A 40 8.02 -13.24 -5.64
N LEU A 41 6.71 -13.22 -5.84
CA LEU A 41 5.78 -14.28 -5.49
C LEU A 41 5.22 -14.98 -6.73
N ALA A 42 5.85 -14.78 -7.89
CA ALA A 42 5.51 -15.54 -9.09
C ALA A 42 5.55 -17.04 -8.75
N GLU A 43 4.51 -17.77 -9.15
CA GLU A 43 4.36 -19.22 -8.95
C GLU A 43 4.23 -19.67 -7.47
N LYS A 44 4.14 -18.74 -6.51
CA LYS A 44 3.91 -19.09 -5.10
C LYS A 44 2.42 -19.31 -4.83
N LYS A 45 2.09 -20.47 -4.26
CA LYS A 45 0.78 -20.75 -3.70
C LYS A 45 0.65 -20.12 -2.32
N ALA A 46 -0.32 -19.23 -2.14
CA ALA A 46 -0.63 -18.63 -0.85
C ALA A 46 -1.45 -19.58 0.04
N ASP A 47 -1.39 -19.35 1.36
CA ASP A 47 -2.28 -19.99 2.32
C ASP A 47 -3.69 -19.40 2.27
N PHE A 48 -3.78 -18.08 2.03
CA PHE A 48 -5.04 -17.36 1.90
C PHE A 48 -5.02 -16.32 0.78
N TYR A 49 -6.20 -16.04 0.23
CA TYR A 49 -6.45 -15.04 -0.79
C TYR A 49 -7.56 -14.09 -0.34
N VAL A 50 -7.45 -12.83 -0.76
CA VAL A 50 -8.44 -11.78 -0.49
C VAL A 50 -8.82 -11.13 -1.82
N ALA A 51 -10.11 -11.00 -2.13
CA ALA A 51 -10.59 -10.44 -3.40
C ALA A 51 -11.87 -9.61 -3.22
N PRO A 52 -12.13 -8.60 -4.07
CA PRO A 52 -13.36 -7.80 -3.98
C PRO A 52 -14.64 -8.61 -4.27
N ASN A 53 -14.53 -9.70 -5.02
CA ASN A 53 -15.60 -10.67 -5.26
C ASN A 53 -15.55 -11.88 -4.29
N GLY A 54 -14.84 -11.73 -3.17
CA GLY A 54 -14.73 -12.73 -2.13
C GLY A 54 -15.93 -12.77 -1.19
N ASN A 55 -15.90 -13.70 -0.23
CA ASN A 55 -16.85 -13.80 0.87
C ASN A 55 -16.13 -14.19 2.16
N ASP A 56 -16.44 -13.50 3.27
CA ASP A 56 -15.78 -13.75 4.56
C ASP A 56 -16.25 -15.05 5.25
N SER A 57 -17.32 -15.68 4.76
CA SER A 57 -17.74 -17.01 5.19
C SER A 57 -16.96 -18.15 4.51
N TRP A 58 -16.28 -17.88 3.40
CA TRP A 58 -15.50 -18.89 2.66
C TRP A 58 -14.21 -19.29 3.37
N SER A 59 -13.49 -20.28 2.82
CA SER A 59 -12.23 -20.77 3.37
C SER A 59 -11.06 -19.80 3.16
N GLY A 60 -11.15 -18.97 2.11
CA GLY A 60 -10.08 -18.07 1.68
C GLY A 60 -8.94 -18.77 0.94
N ARG A 61 -9.03 -20.07 0.64
CA ARG A 61 -7.91 -20.86 0.10
C ARG A 61 -7.85 -20.93 -1.43
N LEU A 62 -8.89 -20.46 -2.10
CA LEU A 62 -8.95 -20.42 -3.57
C LEU A 62 -8.65 -19.00 -4.06
N THR A 63 -7.97 -18.92 -5.20
CA THR A 63 -7.62 -17.64 -5.84
C THR A 63 -8.85 -16.89 -6.34
N ALA A 64 -9.92 -17.61 -6.69
CA ALA A 64 -11.19 -17.13 -7.21
C ALA A 64 -12.35 -17.97 -6.66
N PRO A 65 -13.59 -17.45 -6.68
CA PRO A 65 -14.77 -18.25 -6.33
C PRO A 65 -14.86 -19.52 -7.18
N ASN A 66 -15.27 -20.63 -6.56
CA ASN A 66 -15.60 -21.85 -7.29
C ASN A 66 -16.92 -21.68 -8.10
N PRO A 67 -17.20 -22.54 -9.10
CA PRO A 67 -18.34 -22.37 -9.99
C PRO A 67 -19.71 -22.31 -9.29
N ASP A 68 -19.86 -23.01 -8.17
CA ASP A 68 -21.05 -23.06 -7.33
C ASP A 68 -21.09 -21.97 -6.23
N GLN A 69 -20.08 -21.10 -6.17
CA GLN A 69 -19.96 -19.99 -5.21
C GLN A 69 -20.06 -20.42 -3.74
N SER A 70 -19.65 -21.64 -3.43
CA SER A 70 -19.61 -22.18 -2.07
C SER A 70 -18.28 -21.96 -1.36
N ASP A 71 -17.20 -21.68 -2.11
CA ASP A 71 -15.87 -21.36 -1.58
C ASP A 71 -15.09 -20.42 -2.50
N GLY A 72 -14.07 -19.75 -1.96
CA GLY A 72 -13.35 -18.70 -2.66
C GLY A 72 -12.38 -17.92 -1.77
N PRO A 73 -11.91 -16.75 -2.24
CA PRO A 73 -11.12 -15.82 -1.45
C PRO A 73 -11.97 -15.10 -0.39
N PHE A 74 -11.35 -14.59 0.68
CA PHE A 74 -12.03 -13.70 1.61
C PHE A 74 -12.40 -12.37 0.95
N ALA A 75 -13.47 -11.72 1.42
CA ALA A 75 -13.84 -10.38 0.97
C ALA A 75 -12.94 -9.31 1.62
N THR A 76 -12.57 -9.51 2.89
CA THR A 76 -11.84 -8.51 3.69
C THR A 76 -10.46 -8.97 4.13
N ILE A 77 -9.54 -7.99 4.23
CA ILE A 77 -8.20 -8.21 4.81
C ILE A 77 -8.31 -8.56 6.30
N LYS A 78 -9.32 -8.00 6.99
CA LYS A 78 -9.60 -8.31 8.39
C LYS A 78 -9.91 -9.79 8.59
N ARG A 79 -10.75 -10.37 7.74
CA ARG A 79 -11.06 -11.80 7.81
C ARG A 79 -9.84 -12.68 7.55
N ALA A 80 -8.96 -12.25 6.63
CA ALA A 80 -7.69 -12.92 6.39
C ALA A 80 -6.78 -12.89 7.63
N GLN A 81 -6.72 -11.76 8.34
CA GLN A 81 -6.00 -11.63 9.61
C GLN A 81 -6.47 -12.68 10.63
N ASP A 82 -7.77 -12.84 10.82
CA ASP A 82 -8.31 -13.84 11.74
C ASP A 82 -8.01 -15.27 11.29
N ALA A 83 -8.01 -15.53 9.97
CA ALA A 83 -7.63 -16.82 9.41
C ALA A 83 -6.14 -17.14 9.64
N VAL A 84 -5.27 -16.14 9.49
CA VAL A 84 -3.83 -16.25 9.78
C VAL A 84 -3.61 -16.61 11.25
N ARG A 85 -4.26 -15.91 12.19
CA ARG A 85 -4.16 -16.22 13.63
C ARG A 85 -4.57 -17.67 13.93
N LYS A 86 -5.68 -18.12 13.34
CA LYS A 86 -6.19 -19.50 13.47
C LYS A 86 -5.26 -20.54 12.84
N LEU A 87 -4.63 -20.22 11.72
CA LEU A 87 -3.65 -21.11 11.09
C LEU A 87 -2.38 -21.19 11.93
N LYS A 88 -1.87 -20.03 12.37
CA LYS A 88 -0.69 -19.88 13.21
C LYS A 88 -0.78 -20.77 14.46
N SER A 89 -1.89 -20.76 15.17
CA SER A 89 -2.07 -21.60 16.37
C SER A 89 -2.03 -23.11 16.12
N ARG A 90 -2.24 -23.56 14.88
CA ARG A 90 -2.20 -24.97 14.49
C ARG A 90 -0.84 -25.41 13.96
N ILE A 91 -0.10 -24.51 13.31
CA ILE A 91 1.17 -24.86 12.63
C ILE A 91 2.40 -24.60 13.50
N TYR A 92 2.33 -23.70 14.48
CA TYR A 92 3.42 -23.44 15.41
C TYR A 92 3.29 -24.32 16.65
N LEU A 93 4.05 -25.42 16.65
CA LEU A 93 3.99 -26.43 17.70
C LEU A 93 5.16 -26.28 18.68
N PRO A 94 4.93 -26.51 19.99
CA PRO A 94 5.99 -26.47 20.98
C PRO A 94 7.14 -27.41 20.62
N LYS A 95 8.37 -27.02 20.96
CA LYS A 95 9.52 -27.88 20.77
C LYS A 95 9.43 -29.15 21.63
N GLY A 96 10.03 -30.23 21.14
CA GLY A 96 10.18 -31.47 21.90
C GLY A 96 11.11 -31.31 23.11
N LYS A 97 11.15 -32.33 23.97
CA LYS A 97 12.10 -32.36 25.09
C LYS A 97 13.54 -32.35 24.56
N PRO A 98 14.47 -31.62 25.21
CA PRO A 98 15.88 -31.69 24.87
C PRO A 98 16.37 -33.14 24.88
N VAL A 99 17.13 -33.53 23.86
CA VAL A 99 17.75 -34.86 23.75
C VAL A 99 18.75 -35.08 24.89
N GLU A 100 19.44 -34.02 25.33
CA GLU A 100 20.34 -34.02 26.48
C GLU A 100 19.92 -32.97 27.51
N LYS A 101 19.79 -33.38 28.79
CA LYS A 101 19.38 -32.50 29.90
C LYS A 101 20.41 -31.45 30.31
N ARG A 102 21.69 -31.66 29.96
CA ARG A 102 22.80 -30.75 30.31
C ARG A 102 22.82 -29.48 29.47
N TRP A 103 22.20 -29.51 28.29
CA TRP A 103 22.10 -28.35 27.40
C TRP A 103 20.76 -27.69 27.63
N ILE A 104 20.77 -26.51 28.25
CA ILE A 104 19.60 -25.64 28.32
C ILE A 104 19.32 -25.20 26.88
N GLY A 105 18.36 -25.85 26.22
CA GLY A 105 17.91 -25.46 24.88
C GLY A 105 17.43 -24.01 24.88
N SER A 106 17.23 -23.44 23.69
CA SER A 106 16.90 -22.02 23.55
C SER A 106 15.63 -21.61 24.32
N PRO A 107 15.45 -20.38 24.85
CA PRO A 107 14.20 -20.00 25.53
C PRO A 107 12.96 -19.97 24.60
N HIS A 108 13.13 -20.25 23.30
CA HIS A 108 12.03 -20.28 22.33
C HIS A 108 11.10 -21.47 22.54
N LYS A 109 9.81 -21.16 22.46
CA LYS A 109 8.70 -22.08 22.73
C LYS A 109 8.51 -23.09 21.61
N TYR A 110 8.67 -22.68 20.36
CA TYR A 110 8.27 -23.46 19.19
C TYR A 110 9.44 -24.21 18.56
N GLY A 111 9.20 -25.45 18.11
CA GLY A 111 10.18 -26.26 17.38
C GLY A 111 9.75 -26.60 15.95
N THR A 112 8.56 -26.15 15.55
CA THR A 112 8.03 -26.31 14.20
C THR A 112 7.16 -25.11 13.86
N GLY A 113 7.19 -24.73 12.59
CA GLY A 113 6.46 -23.58 12.05
C GLY A 113 6.70 -23.47 10.55
N LYS A 114 5.98 -22.55 9.90
CA LYS A 114 6.23 -22.18 8.51
C LYS A 114 5.79 -20.75 8.25
N ASP A 115 6.26 -20.20 7.13
CA ASP A 115 5.76 -18.92 6.63
C ASP A 115 4.26 -19.04 6.29
N ILE A 116 3.54 -17.94 6.47
CA ILE A 116 2.14 -17.82 6.06
C ILE A 116 2.06 -16.72 5.01
N LEU A 117 1.52 -17.04 3.84
CA LEU A 117 1.35 -16.08 2.75
C LEU A 117 -0.13 -15.76 2.53
N VAL A 118 -0.43 -14.46 2.49
CA VAL A 118 -1.73 -13.91 2.08
C VAL A 118 -1.56 -13.08 0.82
N LEU A 119 -2.27 -13.44 -0.25
CA LEU A 119 -2.27 -12.69 -1.50
C LEU A 119 -3.57 -11.90 -1.69
N VAL A 120 -3.44 -10.60 -1.93
CA VAL A 120 -4.56 -9.66 -2.10
C VAL A 120 -4.72 -9.34 -3.58
N ARG A 121 -5.87 -9.70 -4.15
CA ARG A 121 -6.21 -9.47 -5.56
C ARG A 121 -6.37 -7.97 -5.85
N GLY A 122 -6.27 -7.59 -7.11
CA GLY A 122 -6.50 -6.23 -7.59
C GLY A 122 -7.93 -5.78 -7.32
N GLY A 123 -8.07 -4.52 -6.92
CA GLY A 123 -9.36 -3.93 -6.61
C GLY A 123 -9.29 -2.92 -5.47
N TYR A 124 -10.44 -2.34 -5.15
CA TYR A 124 -10.58 -1.35 -4.08
C TYR A 124 -11.12 -2.00 -2.81
N TYR A 125 -10.35 -1.89 -1.73
CA TYR A 125 -10.71 -2.35 -0.40
C TYR A 125 -10.94 -1.13 0.49
N LEU A 126 -12.21 -0.81 0.71
CA LEU A 126 -12.62 0.27 1.60
C LEU A 126 -12.48 -0.20 3.05
N LEU A 127 -11.85 0.63 3.88
CA LEU A 127 -11.71 0.39 5.31
C LEU A 127 -12.65 1.34 6.07
N ASP A 128 -13.64 0.78 6.76
CA ASP A 128 -14.47 1.55 7.68
C ASP A 128 -13.73 1.88 8.99
N GLU A 129 -12.73 1.06 9.33
CA GLU A 129 -11.86 1.22 10.50
C GLU A 129 -10.41 0.79 10.18
N PRO A 130 -9.41 1.29 10.94
CA PRO A 130 -8.03 0.88 10.76
C PRO A 130 -7.82 -0.63 10.96
N ILE A 131 -7.06 -1.27 10.09
CA ILE A 131 -6.61 -2.65 10.31
C ILE A 131 -5.41 -2.62 11.27
N CYS A 132 -5.62 -3.09 12.50
CA CYS A 132 -4.57 -3.16 13.52
C CYS A 132 -3.89 -4.53 13.51
N PHE A 133 -2.58 -4.55 13.24
CA PHE A 133 -1.73 -5.73 13.38
C PHE A 133 -1.08 -5.76 14.76
N THR A 134 -1.11 -6.92 15.41
CA THR A 134 -0.56 -7.18 16.75
C THR A 134 0.50 -8.28 16.69
N ALA A 135 1.14 -8.60 17.82
CA ALA A 135 2.08 -9.73 17.91
C ALA A 135 1.47 -11.08 17.47
N ALA A 136 0.14 -11.26 17.60
CA ALA A 136 -0.55 -12.45 17.14
C ALA A 136 -0.54 -12.62 15.61
N ASP A 137 -0.33 -11.53 14.87
CA ASP A 137 -0.36 -11.48 13.41
C ASP A 137 1.02 -11.59 12.76
N GLY A 138 2.08 -11.43 13.55
CA GLY A 138 3.45 -11.61 13.11
C GLY A 138 3.82 -13.09 12.96
N GLY A 139 4.94 -13.33 12.31
CA GLY A 139 5.57 -14.66 12.29
C GLY A 139 6.12 -15.07 13.66
N GLU A 140 6.79 -16.21 13.72
CA GLU A 140 7.47 -16.68 14.94
C GLU A 140 8.86 -17.19 14.61
N ARG A 141 9.72 -17.15 15.62
CA ARG A 141 11.02 -17.82 15.58
C ARG A 141 10.90 -19.21 16.20
N ILE A 142 11.39 -20.21 15.49
CA ILE A 142 11.39 -21.60 15.93
C ILE A 142 12.80 -22.09 16.21
N GLU A 143 12.94 -23.05 17.12
CA GLU A 143 14.17 -23.82 17.31
C GLU A 143 14.25 -24.93 16.23
N THR A 144 15.39 -25.07 15.55
CA THR A 144 15.64 -26.05 14.49
C THR A 144 16.84 -26.92 14.84
N ASN A 145 16.98 -28.12 14.27
CA ASN A 145 18.15 -28.97 14.50
C ASN A 145 19.27 -28.79 13.46
N LEU A 146 19.12 -27.85 12.53
CA LEU A 146 20.07 -27.62 11.44
C LEU A 146 21.24 -26.71 11.90
N PRO A 147 22.49 -27.02 11.55
CA PRO A 147 23.63 -26.17 11.89
C PRO A 147 23.61 -24.88 11.08
N SER A 148 23.70 -23.73 11.74
CA SER A 148 23.73 -22.40 11.11
C SER A 148 25.15 -21.86 10.84
N GLY A 149 26.19 -22.66 11.05
CA GLY A 149 27.59 -22.26 10.89
C GLY A 149 28.45 -22.70 12.06
N ALA A 150 29.77 -22.59 11.89
CA ALA A 150 30.74 -23.41 12.63
C ALA A 150 30.83 -23.18 14.16
N PHE A 151 30.29 -22.10 14.74
CA PHE A 151 30.54 -21.79 16.15
C PHE A 151 29.39 -21.14 16.95
N GLU A 152 28.13 -21.22 16.51
CA GLU A 152 27.02 -20.74 17.35
C GLU A 152 25.88 -21.75 17.47
N TYR A 153 25.66 -22.21 18.71
CA TYR A 153 24.57 -23.07 19.17
C TYR A 153 23.19 -22.39 19.15
N HIS A 154 22.92 -21.53 18.16
CA HIS A 154 21.63 -20.88 17.98
C HIS A 154 20.92 -21.46 16.75
N LYS A 155 20.41 -22.65 17.01
CA LYS A 155 19.46 -23.46 16.25
C LYS A 155 18.14 -22.72 16.01
N LEU A 156 18.13 -21.55 15.35
CA LEU A 156 16.93 -20.70 15.26
C LEU A 156 16.60 -20.33 13.82
N LYS A 157 15.31 -20.37 13.49
CA LYS A 157 14.79 -19.98 12.17
C LYS A 157 13.58 -19.07 12.33
N ASP A 158 13.64 -17.92 11.67
CA ASP A 158 12.51 -17.02 11.56
C ASP A 158 11.54 -17.48 10.48
N HIS A 159 10.26 -17.46 10.82
CA HIS A 159 9.18 -17.56 9.88
C HIS A 159 8.37 -16.27 9.87
N TYR A 160 7.77 -15.95 8.72
CA TYR A 160 7.09 -14.68 8.49
C TYR A 160 5.62 -14.86 8.12
N VAL A 161 4.82 -13.85 8.44
CA VAL A 161 3.48 -13.68 7.85
C VAL A 161 3.60 -12.55 6.83
N THR A 162 3.27 -12.84 5.57
CA THR A 162 3.39 -11.87 4.47
C THR A 162 2.02 -11.59 3.87
N TYR A 163 1.65 -10.31 3.83
CA TYR A 163 0.54 -9.81 3.02
C TYR A 163 1.15 -9.12 1.80
N ALA A 164 0.77 -9.58 0.61
CA ALA A 164 1.28 -9.02 -0.63
C ALA A 164 0.17 -8.91 -1.68
N ALA A 165 0.37 -8.03 -2.64
CA ALA A 165 -0.45 -8.02 -3.84
C ALA A 165 -0.31 -9.35 -4.59
N TYR A 166 -1.41 -9.84 -5.14
CA TYR A 166 -1.38 -10.95 -6.09
C TYR A 166 -0.46 -10.58 -7.27
N PRO A 167 0.40 -11.49 -7.76
CA PRO A 167 1.38 -11.15 -8.79
C PRO A 167 0.76 -10.44 -10.01
N GLY A 168 1.31 -9.27 -10.36
CA GLY A 168 0.84 -8.45 -11.49
C GLY A 168 -0.39 -7.59 -11.20
N GLU A 169 -1.02 -7.71 -10.04
CA GLU A 169 -2.21 -6.95 -9.66
C GLU A 169 -1.85 -5.83 -8.68
N THR A 170 -2.68 -4.77 -8.63
CA THR A 170 -2.47 -3.61 -7.74
C THR A 170 -3.70 -3.40 -6.85
N PRO A 171 -3.77 -4.04 -5.66
CA PRO A 171 -4.81 -3.76 -4.68
C PRO A 171 -4.67 -2.33 -4.13
N ILE A 172 -5.80 -1.66 -3.94
CA ILE A 172 -5.88 -0.33 -3.35
C ILE A 172 -6.64 -0.43 -2.04
N ILE A 173 -5.93 -0.23 -0.94
CA ILE A 173 -6.51 -0.18 0.40
C ILE A 173 -6.77 1.29 0.73
N SER A 174 -8.03 1.66 0.97
CA SER A 174 -8.43 3.05 1.16
C SER A 174 -9.28 3.22 2.42
N GLY A 175 -8.85 4.12 3.31
CA GLY A 175 -9.70 4.64 4.39
C GLY A 175 -10.59 5.81 3.97
N GLY A 176 -10.58 6.17 2.68
CA GLY A 176 -11.43 7.22 2.14
C GLY A 176 -12.84 6.71 1.88
N LYS A 177 -13.84 7.60 2.00
CA LYS A 177 -15.21 7.29 1.60
C LYS A 177 -15.40 7.57 0.12
N ARG A 178 -15.95 6.60 -0.62
CA ARG A 178 -16.33 6.80 -2.01
C ARG A 178 -17.51 7.77 -2.09
N ILE A 179 -17.29 8.92 -2.72
CA ILE A 179 -18.35 9.89 -3.00
C ILE A 179 -19.08 9.48 -4.28
N LYS A 180 -20.41 9.46 -4.23
CA LYS A 180 -21.31 9.04 -5.32
C LYS A 180 -22.21 10.21 -5.75
N ASP A 181 -23.14 9.91 -6.66
CA ASP A 181 -24.24 10.80 -7.04
C ASP A 181 -23.77 12.16 -7.60
N TRP A 182 -22.79 12.09 -8.48
CA TRP A 182 -22.24 13.26 -9.17
C TRP A 182 -23.12 13.68 -10.34
N ILE A 183 -23.41 14.97 -10.42
CA ILE A 183 -24.15 15.63 -11.50
C ILE A 183 -23.14 16.46 -12.30
N TYR A 184 -23.15 16.30 -13.62
CA TYR A 184 -22.30 17.08 -14.52
C TYR A 184 -23.09 18.20 -15.18
N THR A 185 -22.69 19.45 -14.93
CA THR A 185 -23.33 20.63 -15.51
C THR A 185 -22.26 21.63 -15.94
N LYS A 186 -22.25 22.00 -17.23
CA LYS A 186 -21.39 23.06 -17.80
C LYS A 186 -19.90 22.96 -17.40
N GLY A 187 -19.31 21.76 -17.49
CA GLY A 187 -17.89 21.57 -17.16
C GLY A 187 -17.59 21.33 -15.69
N ILE A 188 -18.60 21.36 -14.81
CA ILE A 188 -18.43 21.20 -13.36
C ILE A 188 -19.18 19.94 -12.91
N TRP A 189 -18.49 19.09 -12.15
CA TRP A 189 -19.09 17.98 -11.42
C TRP A 189 -19.47 18.44 -10.02
N THR A 190 -20.74 18.28 -9.65
CA THR A 190 -21.27 18.65 -8.33
C THR A 190 -21.93 17.44 -7.68
N THR A 191 -21.86 17.36 -6.36
CA THR A 191 -22.56 16.35 -5.55
C THR A 191 -22.82 16.96 -4.18
N HIS A 192 -23.85 16.47 -3.50
CA HIS A 192 -24.18 16.92 -2.16
C HIS A 192 -23.68 15.91 -1.14
N ILE A 193 -22.84 16.37 -0.21
CA ILE A 193 -22.31 15.56 0.89
C ILE A 193 -22.75 16.14 2.23
N THR A 194 -23.31 15.30 3.09
CA THR A 194 -23.70 15.71 4.45
C THR A 194 -22.62 15.37 5.47
N LYS A 195 -22.28 16.32 6.34
CA LYS A 195 -21.50 16.11 7.57
C LYS A 195 -20.06 15.57 7.38
N ILE A 196 -19.41 15.85 6.25
CA ILE A 196 -18.01 15.45 6.00
C ILE A 196 -17.18 16.68 5.61
N LYS A 197 -16.14 16.99 6.40
CA LYS A 197 -15.14 17.98 6.00
C LYS A 197 -14.16 17.35 5.02
N ILE A 198 -14.21 17.74 3.75
CA ILE A 198 -13.27 17.25 2.73
C ILE A 198 -11.93 17.97 2.91
N GLN A 199 -10.87 17.20 3.20
CA GLN A 199 -9.50 17.72 3.25
C GLN A 199 -8.73 17.44 1.97
N HIS A 200 -9.00 16.30 1.34
CA HIS A 200 -8.41 15.85 0.09
C HIS A 200 -9.49 15.14 -0.72
N LEU A 201 -9.45 15.31 -2.04
CA LEU A 201 -10.31 14.58 -2.98
C LEU A 201 -9.39 13.82 -3.93
N VAL A 202 -9.68 12.53 -4.17
CA VAL A 202 -8.92 11.69 -5.10
C VAL A 202 -9.87 11.22 -6.19
N ALA A 203 -9.48 11.41 -7.45
CA ALA A 203 -10.22 10.92 -8.61
C ALA A 203 -9.26 10.16 -9.54
N ASN A 204 -9.66 8.96 -9.97
CA ASN A 204 -8.90 8.13 -10.91
C ASN A 204 -7.42 7.93 -10.49
N GLY A 205 -7.19 7.71 -9.20
CA GLY A 205 -5.85 7.50 -8.63
C GLY A 205 -5.00 8.77 -8.46
N LYS A 206 -5.54 9.95 -8.74
CA LYS A 206 -4.84 11.24 -8.58
C LYS A 206 -5.49 12.09 -7.50
N THR A 207 -4.69 12.61 -6.57
CA THR A 207 -5.13 13.63 -5.62
C THR A 207 -5.41 14.92 -6.38
N LEU A 208 -6.62 15.44 -6.23
CA LEU A 208 -7.06 16.69 -6.83
C LEU A 208 -6.66 17.86 -5.93
N THR A 209 -6.33 18.98 -6.58
CA THR A 209 -6.06 20.24 -5.89
C THR A 209 -7.37 20.85 -5.41
N LEU A 210 -7.48 21.11 -4.11
CA LEU A 210 -8.58 21.91 -3.59
C LEU A 210 -8.52 23.32 -4.21
N ALA A 211 -9.68 23.88 -4.55
CA ALA A 211 -9.76 25.24 -5.06
C ALA A 211 -9.00 26.20 -4.14
N ARG A 212 -8.06 26.95 -4.71
CA ARG A 212 -7.15 27.85 -3.99
C ARG A 212 -6.82 29.05 -4.87
N PHE A 213 -6.40 30.13 -4.22
CA PHE A 213 -5.84 31.29 -4.89
C PHE A 213 -4.50 31.70 -4.22
N PRO A 214 -3.44 32.01 -4.97
CA PRO A 214 -3.33 31.80 -6.41
C PRO A 214 -3.34 30.30 -6.76
N ASN A 215 -3.69 29.98 -8.02
CA ASN A 215 -3.71 28.60 -8.52
C ASN A 215 -2.32 27.95 -8.50
N ASP A 216 -1.28 28.75 -8.71
CA ASP A 216 0.12 28.35 -8.67
C ASP A 216 0.94 29.31 -7.80
N GLY A 217 2.00 28.81 -7.17
CA GLY A 217 2.88 29.61 -6.32
C GLY A 217 2.25 30.11 -5.02
N PHE A 218 2.67 31.30 -4.58
CA PHE A 218 2.24 31.97 -3.35
C PHE A 218 2.48 33.48 -3.47
N PHE A 219 1.75 34.26 -2.68
CA PHE A 219 2.02 35.69 -2.51
C PHE A 219 2.97 35.92 -1.34
N THR A 220 3.84 36.91 -1.50
CA THR A 220 4.78 37.34 -0.47
C THR A 220 4.35 38.72 0.03
N PRO A 221 4.01 38.89 1.32
CA PRO A 221 3.65 40.18 1.87
C PRO A 221 4.70 41.26 1.54
N PRO A 222 4.31 42.45 1.06
CA PRO A 222 5.25 43.49 0.66
C PRO A 222 5.95 44.13 1.87
N LYS A 223 5.37 44.01 3.07
CA LYS A 223 5.94 44.52 4.32
C LYS A 223 5.45 43.69 5.51
N PHE A 224 6.22 43.73 6.59
CA PHE A 224 5.83 43.11 7.85
C PHE A 224 4.81 43.97 8.60
N SER A 225 3.84 43.31 9.20
CA SER A 225 2.96 43.96 10.17
C SER A 225 3.61 44.04 11.55
N ARG A 226 3.22 45.06 12.32
CA ARG A 226 3.49 45.17 13.76
C ARG A 226 2.46 44.41 14.61
N SER A 227 1.35 43.98 14.00
CA SER A 227 0.30 43.19 14.61
C SER A 227 0.29 41.77 14.03
N ALA A 228 0.03 40.78 14.88
CA ALA A 228 -0.15 39.40 14.44
C ALA A 228 -1.49 39.17 13.71
N GLN A 229 -2.39 40.17 13.70
CA GLN A 229 -3.75 40.05 13.19
C GLN A 229 -3.94 40.64 11.79
N GLU A 230 -2.89 41.12 11.14
CA GLU A 230 -3.01 41.70 9.80
C GLU A 230 -1.86 41.27 8.88
N LEU A 231 -2.17 41.17 7.58
CA LEU A 231 -1.24 40.88 6.51
C LEU A 231 -1.42 41.90 5.40
N PHE A 232 -0.32 42.49 4.95
CA PHE A 232 -0.33 43.36 3.78
C PHE A 232 -0.22 42.52 2.51
N PHE A 233 -0.89 42.97 1.45
CA PHE A 233 -0.83 42.37 0.12
C PHE A 233 -0.60 43.46 -0.94
N ARG A 234 -0.25 43.09 -2.18
CA ARG A 234 -0.16 44.04 -3.30
C ARG A 234 -1.51 44.19 -3.99
N LYS A 235 -1.67 45.27 -4.75
CA LYS A 235 -2.87 45.47 -5.56
C LYS A 235 -3.15 44.24 -6.42
N ASP A 236 -4.41 43.85 -6.50
CA ASP A 236 -4.92 42.72 -7.30
C ASP A 236 -4.48 41.31 -6.82
N GLU A 237 -3.78 41.18 -5.68
CA GLU A 237 -3.42 39.86 -5.09
C GLU A 237 -4.56 39.24 -4.28
N LEU A 238 -5.34 40.05 -3.56
CA LEU A 238 -6.47 39.58 -2.76
C LEU A 238 -7.68 40.47 -3.00
N GLN A 239 -8.87 39.90 -2.86
CA GLN A 239 -10.15 40.61 -2.92
C GLN A 239 -11.05 40.15 -1.78
N GLN A 240 -12.03 40.95 -1.39
CA GLN A 240 -13.05 40.54 -0.45
C GLN A 240 -14.04 39.57 -1.13
N TRP A 241 -13.93 38.27 -0.82
CA TRP A 241 -14.88 37.26 -1.29
C TRP A 241 -16.16 37.24 -0.44
N THR A 242 -17.23 36.69 -1.02
CA THR A 242 -18.43 36.29 -0.26
C THR A 242 -18.15 34.98 0.49
N ASP A 243 -18.92 34.70 1.54
CA ASP A 243 -18.91 33.42 2.28
C ASP A 243 -17.53 33.00 2.82
N MET A 244 -16.79 33.96 3.38
CA MET A 244 -15.46 33.74 3.93
C MET A 244 -15.47 33.07 5.32
N GLU A 245 -16.60 32.63 5.88
CA GLU A 245 -16.67 32.09 7.24
C GLU A 245 -15.73 30.89 7.45
N ASN A 246 -15.58 30.07 6.40
CA ASN A 246 -14.79 28.84 6.40
C ASN A 246 -13.50 28.94 5.54
N ASN A 247 -13.05 30.16 5.22
CA ASN A 247 -11.84 30.33 4.44
C ASN A 247 -10.60 29.80 5.18
N ARG A 248 -9.57 29.42 4.40
CA ARG A 248 -8.30 28.91 4.91
C ARG A 248 -7.13 29.59 4.21
N VAL A 249 -6.28 30.22 5.00
CA VAL A 249 -5.02 30.84 4.58
C VAL A 249 -3.88 29.90 4.98
N ILE A 250 -3.09 29.48 3.99
CA ILE A 250 -1.90 28.65 4.21
C ILE A 250 -0.69 29.58 4.17
N MET A 251 -0.07 29.81 5.32
CA MET A 251 1.11 30.66 5.46
C MET A 251 2.36 29.80 5.58
N LEU A 252 3.33 30.04 4.70
CA LEU A 252 4.63 29.36 4.76
C LEU A 252 5.57 30.16 5.66
N LEU A 253 5.86 29.61 6.84
CA LEU A 253 6.59 30.26 7.92
C LEU A 253 7.92 29.54 8.15
N ARG A 254 8.88 29.79 7.25
CA ARG A 254 10.22 29.18 7.25
C ARG A 254 10.17 27.65 7.36
N TRP A 255 10.25 27.12 8.58
CA TRP A 255 10.29 25.68 8.87
C TRP A 255 8.91 25.06 9.17
N HIS A 256 7.83 25.85 9.21
CA HIS A 256 6.48 25.31 9.42
C HIS A 256 5.43 26.01 8.57
N THR A 257 4.22 25.43 8.54
CA THR A 257 3.05 26.01 7.89
C THR A 257 2.06 26.48 8.95
N GLY A 258 1.58 27.72 8.84
CA GLY A 258 0.46 28.24 9.61
C GLY A 258 -0.85 28.08 8.82
N ILE A 259 -1.89 27.59 9.47
CA ILE A 259 -3.24 27.51 8.90
C ILE A 259 -4.11 28.51 9.64
N ASN A 260 -4.48 29.59 8.96
CA ASN A 260 -5.27 30.69 9.52
C ASN A 260 -6.55 30.90 8.69
N SER A 261 -7.33 31.90 9.06
CA SER A 261 -8.51 32.35 8.32
C SER A 261 -8.55 33.88 8.34
N PHE A 262 -8.98 34.48 7.24
CA PHE A 262 -9.28 35.91 7.20
C PHE A 262 -10.65 36.21 7.83
N SER A 263 -10.76 37.33 8.52
CA SER A 263 -12.03 37.91 8.98
C SER A 263 -12.56 38.93 7.97
N ARG A 264 -11.67 39.75 7.39
CA ARG A 264 -11.98 40.75 6.36
C ARG A 264 -10.75 41.03 5.50
N ILE A 265 -10.96 41.44 4.25
CA ILE A 265 -9.95 41.94 3.33
C ILE A 265 -10.35 43.36 2.92
N ASP A 266 -9.43 44.30 3.09
CA ASP A 266 -9.61 45.71 2.74
C ASP A 266 -8.71 46.05 1.55
N GLU A 267 -9.29 46.11 0.36
CA GLU A 267 -8.58 46.33 -0.91
C GLU A 267 -8.05 47.76 -1.04
N THR A 268 -8.71 48.74 -0.42
CA THR A 268 -8.30 50.15 -0.42
C THR A 268 -6.99 50.34 0.35
N THR A 269 -6.90 49.71 1.52
CA THR A 269 -5.70 49.76 2.38
C THR A 269 -4.72 48.62 2.13
N GLN A 270 -5.07 47.68 1.24
CA GLN A 270 -4.30 46.48 0.91
C GLN A 270 -3.92 45.67 2.15
N THR A 271 -4.88 45.52 3.07
CA THR A 271 -4.70 44.87 4.37
C THR A 271 -5.75 43.78 4.56
N ALA A 272 -5.30 42.56 4.83
CA ALA A 272 -6.15 41.42 5.19
C ALA A 272 -6.05 41.16 6.69
N TYR A 273 -7.19 41.04 7.36
CA TYR A 273 -7.29 40.83 8.79
C TYR A 273 -7.53 39.36 9.08
N LEU A 274 -6.76 38.79 10.01
CA LEU A 274 -6.91 37.41 10.47
C LEU A 274 -8.01 37.31 11.55
N LYS A 275 -8.53 36.10 11.76
CA LYS A 275 -9.40 35.76 12.89
C LYS A 275 -8.60 35.50 14.16
#